data_AF-A0AAE0C4I6-F1
#
_entry.id   AF-A0AAE0C4I6-F1
#
_cell.length_a   1.000
_cell.length_b   1.000
_cell.length_c   1.000
_cell.angle_alpha   90.00
_cell.angle_beta   90.00
_cell.angle_gamma   90.00
#
_symmetry.space_group_name_H-M   'P 1'
#
loop_
_entity.id
_entity.type
_entity.pdbx_description
1 polymer ?
#
loop_
_entity_poly.entity_id
_entity_poly.type
_entity_poly.pdbx_seq_one_letter_code
_entity_poly.pdbx_strand_id
1 'polypeptide(L)'
;MPCSCRLTGSSVSLHELQTVNDEPAAPWNDEPRLPKHDIFTLYELVEALTHLSERINVVRDLELRGSPLPTVGRGMSITLYGTCGKRQCKLDAKGRSHIFLVYGGTLTIRNLDLVGGHGGSRPGDFGGLIMLEGGALEMYDSALRDSQAWSGGAVYAGGEARVHLTRCSIRNNQALASAYSAGVAGGGAFFINGSRLTLQSCSTVANGPVVRNGTASQGGAVLCGWGAEVTFRAGEASWNEAAYGGVVKSDWDSVVSFLDGCEVHENKAYAGAVVYSWGSSNVFHHAVLRDNVAAGGGSILAAANPPPRHTHNLEVVEATVNGDPWSSAALCNPSCTTYLANGATANFHSEEHQPARRAALQGGAPGASA
;
A
#
# COMPACT_ATOMS: atom_id res chain seq x y z
N MET A 1 52.67 -26.73 29.54
CA MET A 1 52.23 -26.89 28.14
C MET A 1 51.12 -25.89 27.92
N PRO A 2 51.13 -25.03 26.87
CA PRO A 2 51.71 -25.25 25.54
C PRO A 2 52.83 -24.26 25.12
N CYS A 3 53.52 -24.69 24.06
CA CYS A 3 54.55 -24.05 23.23
C CYS A 3 54.04 -22.75 22.56
N SER A 4 54.76 -21.62 22.63
CA SER A 4 55.94 -21.16 21.87
C SER A 4 55.66 -20.45 20.52
N CYS A 5 56.04 -19.16 20.51
CA CYS A 5 56.80 -18.41 19.47
C CYS A 5 56.19 -18.22 18.07
N ARG A 6 56.41 -17.13 17.32
CA ARG A 6 57.24 -15.91 17.47
C ARG A 6 56.76 -14.91 16.41
N LEU A 7 56.81 -13.62 16.73
CA LEU A 7 56.82 -12.53 15.76
C LEU A 7 58.23 -12.38 15.17
N THR A 8 58.31 -12.21 13.85
CA THR A 8 59.41 -11.51 13.16
C THR A 8 58.81 -10.61 12.10
N GLY A 9 59.06 -9.31 12.22
CA GLY A 9 58.60 -8.31 11.26
C GLY A 9 59.47 -8.25 10.01
N SER A 10 58.96 -7.58 8.98
CA SER A 10 59.74 -6.77 8.06
C SER A 10 58.81 -5.82 7.29
N SER A 11 59.27 -4.58 7.20
CA SER A 11 58.67 -3.42 6.55
C SER A 11 58.59 -3.53 5.03
N VAL A 12 57.51 -3.03 4.41
CA VAL A 12 57.53 -2.50 3.03
C VAL A 12 56.67 -1.22 2.96
N SER A 13 57.18 -0.29 2.15
CA SER A 13 56.95 1.15 2.08
C SER A 13 55.61 1.61 1.49
N LEU A 14 55.23 2.84 1.88
CA LEU A 14 54.32 3.73 1.16
C LEU A 14 54.76 3.94 -0.30
N HIS A 15 54.19 3.18 -1.22
CA HIS A 15 53.96 3.58 -2.61
C HIS A 15 53.06 2.54 -3.28
N GLU A 16 51.73 2.75 -3.21
CA GLU A 16 50.73 2.34 -4.22
C GLU A 16 49.34 2.71 -3.69
N LEU A 17 48.96 3.96 -3.96
CA LEU A 17 47.61 4.47 -3.81
C LEU A 17 47.21 5.01 -5.18
N GLN A 18 46.80 4.11 -6.07
CA GLN A 18 46.12 4.45 -7.32
C GLN A 18 45.10 3.36 -7.69
N THR A 19 43.82 3.76 -7.61
CA THR A 19 42.67 3.37 -8.46
C THR A 19 42.36 1.89 -8.67
N VAL A 20 41.33 1.39 -7.97
CA VAL A 20 40.37 0.41 -8.51
C VAL A 20 38.97 0.79 -8.03
N ASN A 21 38.44 1.88 -8.59
CA ASN A 21 37.04 1.90 -9.02
C ASN A 21 37.08 1.46 -10.48
N ASP A 22 36.19 0.54 -10.84
CA ASP A 22 35.74 0.17 -12.19
C ASP A 22 35.66 -1.36 -12.32
N GLU A 23 34.62 -1.96 -11.73
CA GLU A 23 34.05 -3.15 -12.37
C GLU A 23 33.07 -2.68 -13.46
N PRO A 24 33.25 -3.11 -14.72
CA PRO A 24 32.48 -2.63 -15.84
C PRO A 24 31.06 -3.18 -15.80
N ALA A 25 30.09 -2.31 -16.07
CA ALA A 25 28.74 -2.69 -16.42
C ALA A 25 28.79 -3.77 -17.52
N ALA A 26 28.23 -4.95 -17.22
CA ALA A 26 28.11 -6.01 -18.21
C ALA A 26 27.38 -5.47 -19.46
N PRO A 27 27.91 -5.71 -20.68
CA PRO A 27 27.25 -5.26 -21.89
C PRO A 27 25.97 -6.08 -22.10
N TRP A 28 24.81 -5.42 -22.02
CA TRP A 28 23.51 -5.94 -22.41
C TRP A 28 23.41 -6.14 -23.94
N ASN A 29 24.26 -7.00 -24.50
CA ASN A 29 24.21 -7.41 -25.90
C ASN A 29 24.05 -8.92 -25.92
N ASP A 30 22.79 -9.36 -25.98
CA ASP A 30 22.31 -10.51 -26.78
C ASP A 30 20.89 -10.94 -26.36
N GLU A 31 19.99 -9.97 -26.14
CA GLU A 31 18.55 -10.22 -26.27
C GLU A 31 18.16 -10.00 -27.75
N PRO A 32 17.23 -10.80 -28.31
CA PRO A 32 16.73 -10.56 -29.66
C PRO A 32 16.21 -9.12 -29.75
N ARG A 33 16.91 -8.31 -30.55
CA ARG A 33 16.57 -6.90 -30.79
C ARG A 33 15.25 -6.85 -31.52
N LEU A 34 14.16 -6.71 -30.77
CA LEU A 34 12.87 -6.29 -31.30
C LEU A 34 13.07 -4.96 -32.06
N PRO A 35 12.41 -4.79 -33.22
CA PRO A 35 12.63 -3.64 -34.09
C PRO A 35 12.35 -2.34 -33.33
N LYS A 36 13.34 -1.43 -33.37
CA LYS A 36 13.27 -0.07 -32.83
C LYS A 36 12.19 0.73 -33.55
N HIS A 37 10.95 0.67 -33.07
CA HIS A 37 9.90 1.59 -33.49
C HIS A 37 9.83 2.75 -32.49
N ASP A 38 10.57 3.81 -32.80
CA ASP A 38 10.63 5.08 -32.07
C ASP A 38 9.52 6.04 -32.56
N ILE A 39 8.23 5.79 -32.28
CA ILE A 39 7.11 6.78 -32.25
C ILE A 39 6.12 6.25 -31.15
N PHE A 40 5.24 7.04 -30.50
CA PHE A 40 3.78 6.73 -30.54
C PHE A 40 2.89 7.77 -29.81
N THR A 41 1.83 8.21 -30.50
CA THR A 41 0.60 8.83 -29.97
C THR A 41 -0.31 7.77 -29.32
N LEU A 42 -1.39 8.16 -28.63
CA LEU A 42 -2.32 7.22 -27.95
C LEU A 42 -2.79 6.07 -28.85
N TYR A 43 -3.13 6.37 -30.11
CA TYR A 43 -3.61 5.41 -31.11
C TYR A 43 -2.63 4.24 -31.32
N GLU A 44 -1.37 4.60 -31.23
CA GLU A 44 -0.22 3.84 -31.65
C GLU A 44 0.30 2.99 -30.47
N LEU A 45 0.15 3.49 -29.22
CA LEU A 45 0.21 2.64 -28.02
C LEU A 45 -0.90 1.59 -28.05
N VAL A 46 -2.15 1.99 -28.33
CA VAL A 46 -3.30 1.08 -28.43
C VAL A 46 -3.06 0.00 -29.51
N GLU A 47 -2.55 0.39 -30.69
CA GLU A 47 -2.23 -0.53 -31.78
C GLU A 47 -1.14 -1.53 -31.38
N ALA A 48 -0.09 -1.07 -30.68
CA ALA A 48 0.94 -1.94 -30.13
C ALA A 48 0.37 -2.92 -29.08
N LEU A 49 -0.57 -2.49 -28.24
CA LEU A 49 -1.24 -3.37 -27.27
C LEU A 49 -2.12 -4.42 -27.94
N THR A 50 -2.76 -4.11 -29.07
CA THR A 50 -3.67 -5.04 -29.75
C THR A 50 -2.97 -6.19 -30.46
N HIS A 51 -1.67 -6.09 -30.73
CA HIS A 51 -0.96 -7.05 -31.58
C HIS A 51 0.09 -7.90 -30.87
N LEU A 52 0.49 -7.58 -29.63
CA LEU A 52 1.70 -8.16 -29.06
C LEU A 52 1.62 -8.35 -27.53
N SER A 53 2.18 -9.47 -27.04
CA SER A 53 2.52 -9.71 -25.63
C SER A 53 3.87 -9.08 -25.26
N GLU A 54 4.22 -7.95 -25.90
CA GLU A 54 5.60 -7.49 -25.98
C GLU A 54 5.88 -6.28 -25.09
N ARG A 55 7.16 -6.18 -24.75
CA ARG A 55 7.77 -5.10 -24.01
C ARG A 55 7.83 -3.82 -24.85
N ILE A 56 7.39 -2.71 -24.29
CA ILE A 56 7.35 -1.39 -24.94
C ILE A 56 8.23 -0.41 -24.17
N ASN A 57 9.14 0.28 -24.88
CA ASN A 57 9.99 1.32 -24.30
C ASN A 57 9.41 2.71 -24.58
N VAL A 58 9.16 3.47 -23.53
CA VAL A 58 8.75 4.87 -23.58
C VAL A 58 10.01 5.72 -23.43
N VAL A 59 10.44 6.39 -24.49
CA VAL A 59 11.72 7.14 -24.53
C VAL A 59 11.57 8.65 -24.27
N ARG A 60 10.33 9.14 -24.17
CA ARG A 60 9.98 10.54 -23.92
C ARG A 60 8.65 10.62 -23.18
N ASP A 61 8.29 11.81 -22.72
CA ASP A 61 6.96 12.04 -22.14
C ASP A 61 5.89 11.91 -23.22
N LEU A 62 4.81 11.24 -22.89
CA LEU A 62 3.65 11.08 -23.76
C LEU A 62 2.44 11.73 -23.10
N GLU A 63 1.75 12.57 -23.86
CA GLU A 63 0.44 13.10 -23.46
C GLU A 63 -0.67 12.30 -24.13
N LEU A 64 -1.60 11.78 -23.34
CA LEU A 64 -2.75 11.05 -23.87
C LEU A 64 -3.83 12.03 -24.35
N ARG A 65 -4.33 11.80 -25.56
CA ARG A 65 -5.38 12.62 -26.18
C ARG A 65 -6.55 11.75 -26.60
N GLY A 66 -7.60 11.76 -25.80
CA GLY A 66 -8.93 11.25 -26.18
C GLY A 66 -9.10 9.73 -26.08
N SER A 67 -10.10 9.23 -26.80
CA SER A 67 -10.56 7.84 -26.86
C SER A 67 -10.15 7.21 -28.20
N PRO A 68 -9.97 5.87 -28.31
CA PRO A 68 -10.17 4.84 -27.27
C PRO A 68 -9.03 4.76 -26.25
N LEU A 69 -9.36 4.28 -25.07
CA LEU A 69 -8.40 4.10 -23.97
C LEU A 69 -7.61 2.80 -24.15
N PRO A 70 -6.30 2.80 -23.85
CA PRO A 70 -5.48 1.59 -23.81
C PRO A 70 -6.12 0.53 -22.92
N THR A 71 -6.45 -0.61 -23.53
CA THR A 71 -7.16 -1.71 -22.85
C THR A 71 -6.30 -2.96 -22.83
N VAL A 72 -6.12 -3.56 -21.65
CA VAL A 72 -5.36 -4.80 -21.42
C VAL A 72 -6.35 -5.91 -21.08
N GLY A 73 -6.74 -6.69 -22.08
CA GLY A 73 -7.74 -7.74 -21.95
C GLY A 73 -7.18 -9.07 -21.42
N ARG A 74 -8.08 -10.02 -21.15
CA ARG A 74 -7.73 -11.37 -20.69
C ARG A 74 -6.75 -12.05 -21.64
N GLY A 75 -5.70 -12.63 -21.07
CA GLY A 75 -4.64 -13.30 -21.84
C GLY A 75 -3.58 -12.35 -22.42
N MET A 76 -3.77 -11.03 -22.30
CA MET A 76 -2.74 -10.06 -22.64
C MET A 76 -1.79 -9.87 -21.46
N SER A 77 -0.50 -9.76 -21.77
CA SER A 77 0.54 -9.36 -20.83
C SER A 77 1.39 -8.29 -21.49
N ILE A 78 1.40 -7.09 -20.94
CA ILE A 78 2.05 -5.91 -21.51
C ILE A 78 3.04 -5.37 -20.48
N THR A 79 4.25 -5.06 -20.94
CA THR A 79 5.25 -4.43 -20.07
C THR A 79 5.74 -3.11 -20.67
N LEU A 80 5.63 -2.01 -19.92
CA LEU A 80 6.11 -0.69 -20.28
C LEU A 80 7.36 -0.32 -19.49
N TYR A 81 8.37 0.21 -20.16
CA TYR A 81 9.61 0.72 -19.55
C TYR A 81 9.83 2.18 -19.92
N GLY A 82 9.99 3.07 -18.94
CA GLY A 82 10.49 4.41 -19.20
C GLY A 82 12.01 4.44 -19.35
N THR A 83 12.51 5.06 -20.42
CA THR A 83 13.92 5.12 -20.79
C THR A 83 14.38 6.54 -21.16
N CYS A 84 13.81 7.57 -20.51
CA CYS A 84 14.11 9.00 -20.72
C CYS A 84 15.49 9.46 -20.20
N GLY A 85 16.50 8.58 -20.23
CA GLY A 85 17.84 8.84 -19.71
C GLY A 85 17.82 9.07 -18.20
N LYS A 86 18.31 10.24 -17.76
CA LYS A 86 18.48 10.58 -16.34
C LYS A 86 17.19 10.97 -15.61
N ARG A 87 16.09 11.17 -16.33
CA ARG A 87 14.77 11.47 -15.76
C ARG A 87 13.82 10.33 -16.03
N GLN A 88 12.81 10.15 -15.17
CA GLN A 88 11.67 9.30 -15.49
C GLN A 88 10.86 9.90 -16.64
N CYS A 89 10.36 9.03 -17.51
CA CYS A 89 9.33 9.40 -18.46
C CYS A 89 7.99 9.50 -17.76
N LYS A 90 7.04 10.22 -18.36
CA LYS A 90 5.63 10.19 -17.93
C LYS A 90 4.67 9.84 -19.06
N LEU A 91 3.59 9.13 -18.70
CA LEU A 91 2.33 9.12 -19.43
C LEU A 91 1.38 10.08 -18.72
N ASP A 92 0.95 11.13 -19.41
CA ASP A 92 0.19 12.23 -18.83
C ASP A 92 -1.20 12.31 -19.50
N ALA A 93 -2.25 11.99 -18.76
CA ALA A 93 -3.63 12.08 -19.25
C ALA A 93 -4.22 13.50 -19.20
N LYS A 94 -3.51 14.49 -18.64
CA LYS A 94 -3.92 15.91 -18.60
C LYS A 94 -5.33 16.15 -18.03
N GLY A 95 -5.77 15.29 -17.13
CA GLY A 95 -7.09 15.29 -16.49
C GLY A 95 -8.24 14.87 -17.40
N ARG A 96 -7.96 14.17 -18.52
CA ARG A 96 -8.97 13.90 -19.56
C ARG A 96 -9.60 12.52 -19.50
N SER A 97 -8.89 11.52 -18.98
CA SER A 97 -9.33 10.12 -18.98
C SER A 97 -8.48 9.27 -18.05
N HIS A 98 -8.85 7.99 -17.91
CA HIS A 98 -7.91 6.94 -17.51
C HIS A 98 -6.70 6.88 -18.45
N ILE A 99 -5.60 6.32 -17.98
CA ILE A 99 -4.44 5.93 -18.80
C ILE A 99 -4.62 4.49 -19.28
N PHE A 100 -5.06 3.58 -18.42
CA PHE A 100 -5.30 2.17 -18.77
C PHE A 100 -6.62 1.64 -18.23
N LEU A 101 -7.26 0.79 -19.01
CA LEU A 101 -8.30 -0.14 -18.57
C LEU A 101 -7.74 -1.56 -18.61
N VAL A 102 -7.88 -2.32 -17.53
CA VAL A 102 -7.36 -3.70 -17.46
C VAL A 102 -8.50 -4.63 -17.11
N TYR A 103 -8.79 -5.58 -18.00
CA TYR A 103 -9.89 -6.54 -17.87
C TYR A 103 -9.33 -7.96 -17.90
N GLY A 104 -8.78 -8.42 -16.76
CA GLY A 104 -8.27 -9.78 -16.62
C GLY A 104 -6.90 -10.05 -17.26
N GLY A 105 -6.22 -9.04 -17.83
CA GLY A 105 -4.85 -9.15 -18.32
C GLY A 105 -3.81 -8.68 -17.29
N THR A 106 -2.53 -8.67 -17.67
CA THR A 106 -1.42 -8.19 -16.85
C THR A 106 -0.78 -6.95 -17.46
N LEU A 107 -0.70 -5.89 -16.67
CA LEU A 107 0.01 -4.66 -17.01
C LEU A 107 1.19 -4.49 -16.07
N THR A 108 2.41 -4.46 -16.63
CA THR A 108 3.62 -4.19 -15.87
C THR A 108 4.23 -2.86 -16.29
N ILE A 109 4.59 -1.99 -15.35
CA ILE A 109 5.15 -0.66 -15.59
C ILE A 109 6.44 -0.50 -14.81
N ARG A 110 7.50 -0.04 -15.47
CA ARG A 110 8.82 0.14 -14.87
C ARG A 110 9.39 1.50 -15.24
N ASN A 111 9.90 2.24 -14.26
CA ASN A 111 10.56 3.53 -14.48
C ASN A 111 9.72 4.55 -15.26
N LEU A 112 8.40 4.56 -15.07
CA LEU A 112 7.46 5.36 -15.86
C LEU A 112 6.35 5.93 -14.98
N ASP A 113 6.28 7.25 -14.92
CA ASP A 113 5.25 7.97 -14.17
C ASP A 113 3.91 7.94 -14.91
N LEU A 114 2.83 7.70 -14.16
CA LEU A 114 1.46 7.89 -14.60
C LEU A 114 0.89 9.13 -13.91
N VAL A 115 0.43 10.08 -14.72
CA VAL A 115 0.10 11.44 -14.24
C VAL A 115 -1.23 11.92 -14.81
N GLY A 116 -1.99 12.68 -14.02
CA GLY A 116 -3.08 13.47 -14.57
C GLY A 116 -4.28 12.63 -15.01
N GLY A 117 -4.50 11.47 -14.41
CA GLY A 117 -5.64 10.62 -14.73
C GLY A 117 -6.98 11.23 -14.28
N HIS A 118 -8.04 11.04 -15.07
CA HIS A 118 -9.39 11.38 -14.66
C HIS A 118 -10.40 10.28 -15.01
N GLY A 119 -10.92 9.59 -13.99
CA GLY A 119 -11.85 8.47 -14.17
C GLY A 119 -13.31 8.90 -14.31
N GLY A 120 -13.60 10.20 -14.17
CA GLY A 120 -14.94 10.75 -14.09
C GLY A 120 -15.31 11.18 -12.67
N SER A 121 -16.54 11.65 -12.50
CA SER A 121 -17.05 12.25 -11.24
C SER A 121 -18.45 11.80 -10.86
N ARG A 122 -18.98 10.79 -11.56
CA ARG A 122 -20.29 10.18 -11.28
C ARG A 122 -20.11 8.92 -10.44
N PRO A 123 -21.13 8.51 -9.68
CA PRO A 123 -21.11 7.20 -9.03
C PRO A 123 -20.81 6.09 -10.05
N GLY A 124 -19.79 5.27 -9.77
CA GLY A 124 -19.32 4.21 -10.67
C GLY A 124 -18.05 4.56 -11.47
N ASP A 125 -17.65 5.84 -11.49
CA ASP A 125 -16.46 6.30 -12.21
C ASP A 125 -15.18 6.03 -11.38
N PHE A 126 -14.58 4.85 -11.53
CA PHE A 126 -13.49 4.40 -10.65
C PHE A 126 -12.10 4.45 -11.29
N GLY A 127 -11.06 4.72 -10.48
CA GLY A 127 -9.66 4.59 -10.91
C GLY A 127 -9.20 5.71 -11.83
N GLY A 128 -8.60 6.80 -11.33
CA GLY A 128 -8.30 7.94 -12.20
C GLY A 128 -7.21 7.67 -13.26
N LEU A 129 -6.16 6.94 -12.91
CA LEU A 129 -5.09 6.52 -13.83
C LEU A 129 -5.39 5.14 -14.41
N ILE A 130 -5.76 4.18 -13.56
CA ILE A 130 -5.96 2.78 -13.97
C ILE A 130 -7.25 2.26 -13.36
N MET A 131 -8.09 1.66 -14.19
CA MET A 131 -9.22 0.86 -13.74
C MET A 131 -8.92 -0.62 -14.00
N LEU A 132 -8.79 -1.41 -12.93
CA LEU A 132 -8.60 -2.86 -12.97
C LEU A 132 -9.91 -3.58 -12.61
N GLU A 133 -10.40 -4.41 -13.52
CA GLU A 133 -11.50 -5.35 -13.28
C GLU A 133 -10.96 -6.77 -13.56
N GLY A 134 -10.46 -7.41 -12.50
CA GLY A 134 -9.62 -8.59 -12.57
C GLY A 134 -8.23 -8.32 -13.15
N GLY A 135 -7.41 -9.37 -13.23
CA GLY A 135 -6.06 -9.30 -13.80
C GLY A 135 -5.02 -8.81 -12.79
N ALA A 136 -3.91 -8.25 -13.30
CA ALA A 136 -2.79 -7.81 -12.49
C ALA A 136 -2.18 -6.49 -12.95
N LEU A 137 -1.80 -5.66 -11.99
CA LEU A 137 -0.96 -4.48 -12.16
C LEU A 137 0.33 -4.68 -11.36
N GLU A 138 1.47 -4.63 -12.02
CA GLU A 138 2.78 -4.63 -11.39
C GLU A 138 3.49 -3.32 -11.73
N MET A 139 3.93 -2.56 -10.72
CA MET A 139 4.71 -1.35 -10.96
C MET A 139 5.99 -1.30 -10.14
N TYR A 140 7.05 -0.83 -10.77
CA TYR A 140 8.37 -0.71 -10.16
C TYR A 140 8.96 0.65 -10.45
N ASP A 141 9.53 1.28 -9.42
CA ASP A 141 10.32 2.52 -9.57
C ASP A 141 9.56 3.57 -10.38
N SER A 142 8.31 3.85 -10.02
CA SER A 142 7.37 4.65 -10.83
C SER A 142 6.52 5.55 -9.93
N ALA A 143 5.85 6.55 -10.49
CA ALA A 143 4.88 7.35 -9.73
C ALA A 143 3.43 7.21 -10.24
N LEU A 144 2.48 7.26 -9.31
CA LEU A 144 1.05 7.43 -9.55
C LEU A 144 0.63 8.77 -8.92
N ARG A 145 0.33 9.78 -9.74
CA ARG A 145 0.09 11.12 -9.19
C ARG A 145 -0.86 12.02 -9.93
N ASP A 146 -1.33 13.01 -9.18
CA ASP A 146 -2.11 14.16 -9.68
C ASP A 146 -3.37 13.69 -10.43
N SER A 147 -4.03 12.65 -9.91
CA SER A 147 -5.15 11.99 -10.57
C SER A 147 -6.42 11.97 -9.73
N GLN A 148 -7.57 11.84 -10.39
CA GLN A 148 -8.86 11.98 -9.73
C GLN A 148 -9.95 11.10 -10.34
N ALA A 149 -10.76 10.46 -9.50
CA ALA A 149 -11.92 9.67 -9.92
C ALA A 149 -12.99 9.72 -8.82
N TRP A 150 -14.19 9.19 -9.03
CA TRP A 150 -15.20 9.13 -7.96
C TRP A 150 -14.69 8.35 -6.73
N SER A 151 -14.06 7.19 -6.96
CA SER A 151 -13.32 6.43 -5.96
C SER A 151 -12.03 5.85 -6.58
N GLY A 152 -10.99 5.66 -5.76
CA GLY A 152 -9.69 5.21 -6.25
C GLY A 152 -9.06 6.26 -7.15
N GLY A 153 -8.69 7.42 -6.58
CA GLY A 153 -8.28 8.58 -7.38
C GLY A 153 -7.16 8.27 -8.37
N ALA A 154 -6.26 7.32 -8.05
CA ALA A 154 -5.30 6.74 -8.98
C ALA A 154 -5.75 5.39 -9.54
N VAL A 155 -6.03 4.41 -8.68
CA VAL A 155 -6.27 3.04 -9.09
C VAL A 155 -7.53 2.50 -8.43
N TYR A 156 -8.37 1.88 -9.25
CA TYR A 156 -9.41 0.99 -8.79
C TYR A 156 -9.04 -0.46 -9.10
N ALA A 157 -9.30 -1.36 -8.17
CA ALA A 157 -9.12 -2.80 -8.34
C ALA A 157 -10.36 -3.55 -7.84
N GLY A 158 -11.09 -4.15 -8.79
CA GLY A 158 -12.22 -5.04 -8.56
C GLY A 158 -12.01 -6.42 -9.20
N GLY A 159 -12.97 -7.34 -9.02
CA GLY A 159 -12.98 -8.62 -9.73
C GLY A 159 -11.79 -9.54 -9.43
N GLU A 160 -11.35 -9.61 -8.16
CA GLU A 160 -10.19 -10.38 -7.72
C GLU A 160 -8.86 -9.92 -8.35
N ALA A 161 -8.77 -8.64 -8.69
CA ALA A 161 -7.56 -8.01 -9.20
C ALA A 161 -6.40 -8.08 -8.20
N ARG A 162 -5.16 -8.07 -8.74
CA ARG A 162 -3.92 -7.99 -7.96
C ARG A 162 -3.12 -6.75 -8.34
N VAL A 163 -2.83 -5.90 -7.36
CA VAL A 163 -2.04 -4.70 -7.55
C VAL A 163 -0.77 -4.82 -6.69
N HIS A 164 0.39 -4.79 -7.32
CA HIS A 164 1.69 -4.89 -6.65
C HIS A 164 2.60 -3.75 -7.08
N LEU A 165 2.95 -2.87 -6.14
CA LEU A 165 3.84 -1.74 -6.37
C LEU A 165 5.09 -1.91 -5.52
N THR A 166 6.25 -1.69 -6.14
CA THR A 166 7.55 -1.68 -5.47
C THR A 166 8.28 -0.38 -5.75
N ARG A 167 8.80 0.29 -4.70
CA ARG A 167 9.57 1.55 -4.82
C ARG A 167 8.83 2.62 -5.63
N CYS A 168 7.51 2.72 -5.42
CA CYS A 168 6.68 3.68 -6.13
C CYS A 168 6.31 4.88 -5.24
N SER A 169 6.11 6.04 -5.87
CA SER A 169 5.56 7.23 -5.21
C SER A 169 4.09 7.40 -5.58
N ILE A 170 3.21 7.50 -4.60
CA ILE A 170 1.77 7.66 -4.79
C ILE A 170 1.35 8.96 -4.11
N ARG A 171 1.07 9.99 -4.91
CA ARG A 171 0.87 11.33 -4.34
C ARG A 171 -0.19 12.17 -5.02
N ASN A 172 -0.83 13.03 -4.24
CA ASN A 172 -1.81 14.01 -4.72
C ASN A 172 -2.95 13.38 -5.53
N ASN A 173 -3.36 12.17 -5.18
CA ASN A 173 -4.49 11.52 -5.83
C ASN A 173 -5.76 11.77 -5.03
N GLN A 174 -6.87 11.94 -5.75
CA GLN A 174 -8.11 12.42 -5.15
C GLN A 174 -9.36 11.63 -5.53
N ALA A 175 -10.14 11.27 -4.52
CA ALA A 175 -11.50 10.79 -4.71
C ALA A 175 -12.46 11.99 -4.79
N LEU A 176 -13.27 12.08 -5.84
CA LEU A 176 -14.18 13.18 -6.14
C LEU A 176 -15.59 12.99 -5.57
N ALA A 177 -15.81 11.89 -4.86
CA ALA A 177 -16.97 11.61 -4.01
C ALA A 177 -17.72 12.87 -3.55
N SER A 178 -18.96 13.03 -4.01
CA SER A 178 -19.87 14.06 -3.50
C SER A 178 -21.10 13.43 -2.84
N ALA A 179 -21.71 14.16 -1.93
CA ALA A 179 -22.76 13.77 -0.97
C ALA A 179 -23.96 12.93 -1.45
N TYR A 180 -24.12 12.69 -2.75
CA TYR A 180 -25.40 12.33 -3.35
C TYR A 180 -25.72 10.84 -3.46
N SER A 181 -24.86 9.95 -2.98
CA SER A 181 -25.19 8.53 -3.03
C SER A 181 -24.69 7.85 -1.76
N ALA A 182 -25.55 7.03 -1.17
CA ALA A 182 -25.27 6.11 -0.07
C ALA A 182 -24.17 5.05 -0.40
N GLY A 183 -23.38 5.30 -1.44
CA GLY A 183 -22.23 4.51 -1.86
C GLY A 183 -20.95 5.06 -1.23
N VAL A 184 -20.22 4.15 -0.62
CA VAL A 184 -18.88 4.30 -0.04
C VAL A 184 -17.92 4.84 -1.11
N ALA A 185 -17.79 6.17 -1.17
CA ALA A 185 -16.89 6.85 -2.08
C ALA A 185 -15.65 7.32 -1.31
N GLY A 186 -14.46 7.06 -1.88
CA GLY A 186 -13.23 7.14 -1.10
C GLY A 186 -12.00 6.52 -1.78
N GLY A 187 -10.92 6.40 -1.01
CA GLY A 187 -9.65 5.87 -1.49
C GLY A 187 -8.96 6.89 -2.37
N GLY A 188 -8.42 7.95 -1.76
CA GLY A 188 -7.82 9.07 -2.50
C GLY A 188 -6.82 8.60 -3.56
N ALA A 189 -6.02 7.57 -3.27
CA ALA A 189 -5.25 6.87 -4.28
C ALA A 189 -5.91 5.57 -4.75
N PHE A 190 -6.31 4.69 -3.83
CA PHE A 190 -6.70 3.32 -4.14
C PHE A 190 -8.11 3.00 -3.65
N PHE A 191 -8.93 2.40 -4.50
CA PHE A 191 -10.14 1.70 -4.08
C PHE A 191 -10.00 0.21 -4.44
N ILE A 192 -9.91 -0.62 -3.39
CA ILE A 192 -9.70 -2.07 -3.48
C ILE A 192 -10.98 -2.78 -3.05
N ASN A 193 -11.64 -3.44 -3.99
CA ASN A 193 -12.93 -4.09 -3.79
C ASN A 193 -12.79 -5.60 -4.06
N GLY A 194 -12.81 -6.43 -3.00
CA GLY A 194 -12.61 -7.88 -3.10
C GLY A 194 -11.34 -8.26 -3.87
N SER A 195 -10.28 -7.49 -3.69
CA SER A 195 -9.04 -7.54 -4.46
C SER A 195 -7.82 -7.36 -3.56
N ARG A 196 -6.60 -7.46 -4.11
CA ARG A 196 -5.36 -7.36 -3.33
C ARG A 196 -4.51 -6.16 -3.74
N LEU A 197 -4.01 -5.43 -2.75
CA LEU A 197 -3.01 -4.37 -2.90
C LEU A 197 -1.78 -4.68 -2.06
N THR A 198 -0.60 -4.66 -2.66
CA THR A 198 0.68 -4.72 -1.97
C THR A 198 1.53 -3.51 -2.36
N LEU A 199 1.95 -2.75 -1.35
CA LEU A 199 2.84 -1.60 -1.45
C LEU A 199 4.15 -1.93 -0.73
N GLN A 200 5.20 -2.23 -1.49
CA GLN A 200 6.52 -2.54 -0.95
C GLN A 200 7.48 -1.39 -1.19
N SER A 201 8.06 -0.85 -0.11
CA SER A 201 8.96 0.30 -0.17
C SER A 201 8.38 1.49 -0.95
N CYS A 202 7.06 1.66 -0.88
CA CYS A 202 6.35 2.75 -1.52
C CYS A 202 6.10 3.89 -0.54
N SER A 203 5.83 5.08 -1.06
CA SER A 203 5.42 6.24 -0.27
C SER A 203 4.05 6.73 -0.74
N THR A 204 3.05 6.71 0.15
CA THR A 204 1.69 7.25 -0.10
C THR A 204 1.53 8.59 0.62
N VAL A 205 1.60 9.68 -0.12
CA VAL A 205 1.66 11.04 0.45
C VAL A 205 0.55 11.94 -0.06
N ALA A 206 -0.10 12.68 0.84
CA ALA A 206 -1.07 13.72 0.47
C ALA A 206 -2.19 13.21 -0.45
N ASN A 207 -2.63 11.97 -0.23
CA ASN A 207 -3.80 11.43 -0.90
C ASN A 207 -5.02 11.71 -0.03
N GLY A 208 -6.12 12.06 -0.68
CA GLY A 208 -7.31 12.38 0.05
C GLY A 208 -8.49 12.68 -0.85
N PRO A 209 -9.70 12.66 -0.31
CA PRO A 209 -10.91 13.00 -1.02
C PRO A 209 -11.01 14.52 -1.19
N VAL A 210 -11.63 14.96 -2.28
CA VAL A 210 -12.08 16.35 -2.41
C VAL A 210 -13.35 16.51 -1.59
N VAL A 211 -13.25 17.21 -0.47
CA VAL A 211 -14.42 17.48 0.38
C VAL A 211 -15.33 18.51 -0.30
N ARG A 212 -16.49 18.06 -0.79
CA ARG A 212 -17.57 18.92 -1.30
C ARG A 212 -18.79 18.80 -0.39
N ASN A 213 -19.38 19.93 0.00
CA ASN A 213 -20.61 19.99 0.80
C ASN A 213 -20.54 19.24 2.15
N GLY A 214 -19.37 19.17 2.79
CA GLY A 214 -19.21 18.70 4.17
C GLY A 214 -19.53 17.22 4.42
N THR A 215 -19.51 16.35 3.41
CA THR A 215 -19.81 14.92 3.58
C THR A 215 -18.58 14.10 3.99
N ALA A 216 -18.80 13.09 4.83
CA ALA A 216 -17.76 12.23 5.36
C ALA A 216 -17.15 11.33 4.28
N SER A 217 -15.86 11.52 4.05
CA SER A 217 -15.06 10.80 3.08
C SER A 217 -14.33 9.62 3.70
N GLN A 218 -13.95 8.63 2.90
CA GLN A 218 -13.46 7.34 3.41
C GLN A 218 -12.10 6.99 2.81
N GLY A 219 -11.11 6.68 3.64
CA GLY A 219 -9.80 6.22 3.20
C GLY A 219 -9.01 7.29 2.46
N GLY A 220 -8.17 8.06 3.17
CA GLY A 220 -7.42 9.15 2.54
C GLY A 220 -6.47 8.64 1.45
N ALA A 221 -5.73 7.56 1.73
CA ALA A 221 -4.97 6.85 0.70
C ALA A 221 -5.77 5.67 0.10
N VAL A 222 -6.32 4.81 0.96
CA VAL A 222 -6.90 3.53 0.55
C VAL A 222 -8.29 3.34 1.14
N LEU A 223 -9.23 3.00 0.28
CA LEU A 223 -10.51 2.43 0.66
C LEU A 223 -10.50 0.94 0.32
N CYS A 224 -10.78 0.08 1.29
CA CYS A 224 -10.95 -1.35 1.09
C CYS A 224 -12.33 -1.83 1.52
N GLY A 225 -12.88 -2.78 0.77
CA GLY A 225 -14.16 -3.41 1.06
C GLY A 225 -14.28 -4.81 0.47
N TRP A 226 -15.26 -5.57 0.96
CA TRP A 226 -15.67 -6.89 0.47
C TRP A 226 -14.54 -7.93 0.44
N GLY A 227 -13.84 -8.10 1.57
CA GLY A 227 -12.75 -9.07 1.69
C GLY A 227 -11.47 -8.64 0.98
N ALA A 228 -11.25 -7.34 0.82
CA ALA A 228 -10.02 -6.82 0.24
C ALA A 228 -8.82 -7.03 1.18
N GLU A 229 -7.65 -7.29 0.60
CA GLU A 229 -6.40 -7.44 1.34
C GLU A 229 -5.45 -6.30 0.94
N VAL A 230 -4.99 -5.52 1.91
CA VAL A 230 -4.07 -4.40 1.70
C VAL A 230 -2.84 -4.59 2.57
N THR A 231 -1.65 -4.58 1.97
CA THR A 231 -0.38 -4.70 2.68
C THR A 231 0.55 -3.54 2.34
N PHE A 232 0.98 -2.82 3.38
CA PHE A 232 2.11 -1.89 3.36
C PHE A 232 3.32 -2.61 3.95
N ARG A 233 4.46 -2.57 3.26
CA ARG A 233 5.72 -3.18 3.71
C ARG A 233 6.89 -2.24 3.50
N ALA A 234 7.66 -1.94 4.54
CA ALA A 234 8.90 -1.16 4.48
C ALA A 234 8.76 0.19 3.73
N GLY A 235 7.60 0.84 3.85
CA GLY A 235 7.25 2.07 3.14
C GLY A 235 6.71 3.17 4.07
N GLU A 236 6.27 4.27 3.47
CA GLU A 236 5.78 5.44 4.18
C GLU A 236 4.31 5.74 3.82
N ALA A 237 3.50 6.15 4.79
CA ALA A 237 2.20 6.76 4.56
C ALA A 237 2.06 8.06 5.36
N SER A 238 2.01 9.20 4.67
CA SER A 238 1.95 10.50 5.34
C SER A 238 1.04 11.54 4.70
N TRP A 239 0.58 12.50 5.49
CA TRP A 239 -0.26 13.62 5.03
C TRP A 239 -1.57 13.18 4.35
N ASN A 240 -2.04 11.96 4.60
CA ASN A 240 -3.32 11.51 4.04
C ASN A 240 -4.47 11.95 4.95
N GLU A 241 -5.56 12.44 4.35
CA GLU A 241 -6.68 13.01 5.09
C GLU A 241 -8.01 12.41 4.61
N ALA A 242 -8.89 12.03 5.54
CA ALA A 242 -10.27 11.61 5.25
C ALA A 242 -11.17 11.79 6.49
N ALA A 243 -12.49 11.63 6.39
CA ALA A 243 -13.32 11.60 7.60
C ALA A 243 -13.09 10.29 8.39
N TYR A 244 -13.04 9.15 7.70
CA TYR A 244 -12.78 7.84 8.29
C TYR A 244 -11.55 7.24 7.64
N GLY A 245 -10.55 6.87 8.44
CA GLY A 245 -9.35 6.22 7.93
C GLY A 245 -8.45 7.21 7.18
N GLY A 246 -7.65 8.00 7.90
CA GLY A 246 -6.81 9.03 7.29
C GLY A 246 -5.85 8.42 6.27
N VAL A 247 -5.30 7.22 6.53
CA VAL A 247 -4.64 6.40 5.49
C VAL A 247 -5.60 5.40 4.90
N VAL A 248 -6.13 4.48 5.73
CA VAL A 248 -6.93 3.34 5.26
C VAL A 248 -8.29 3.32 5.93
N LYS A 249 -9.34 3.13 5.14
CA LYS A 249 -10.65 2.74 5.65
C LYS A 249 -10.98 1.35 5.12
N SER A 250 -11.25 0.40 6.01
CA SER A 250 -11.50 -1.00 5.68
C SER A 250 -12.87 -1.48 6.14
N ASP A 251 -13.66 -2.06 5.24
CA ASP A 251 -14.98 -2.64 5.53
C ASP A 251 -15.08 -4.12 5.14
N TRP A 252 -16.07 -4.81 5.72
CA TRP A 252 -16.58 -6.11 5.26
C TRP A 252 -15.50 -7.18 5.11
N ASP A 253 -14.97 -7.66 6.22
CA ASP A 253 -14.00 -8.76 6.31
C ASP A 253 -12.69 -8.49 5.54
N SER A 254 -12.34 -7.22 5.33
CA SER A 254 -11.07 -6.84 4.74
C SER A 254 -9.91 -7.03 5.74
N VAL A 255 -8.69 -7.12 5.23
CA VAL A 255 -7.47 -7.22 6.02
C VAL A 255 -6.51 -6.10 5.63
N VAL A 256 -6.01 -5.37 6.62
CA VAL A 256 -5.00 -4.32 6.43
C VAL A 256 -3.77 -4.65 7.24
N SER A 257 -2.61 -4.69 6.59
CA SER A 257 -1.34 -5.04 7.20
C SER A 257 -0.30 -3.94 6.99
N PHE A 258 0.37 -3.50 8.05
CA PHE A 258 1.55 -2.64 8.03
C PHE A 258 2.73 -3.42 8.60
N LEU A 259 3.72 -3.71 7.77
CA LEU A 259 4.77 -4.67 8.06
C LEU A 259 6.17 -4.05 7.85
N ASP A 260 7.15 -4.61 8.57
CA ASP A 260 8.58 -4.51 8.28
C ASP A 260 9.09 -3.07 8.15
N GLY A 261 8.97 -2.27 9.21
CA GLY A 261 9.54 -0.91 9.26
C GLY A 261 8.68 0.14 8.55
N CYS A 262 7.38 -0.08 8.39
CA CYS A 262 6.48 0.93 7.85
C CYS A 262 6.40 2.16 8.75
N GLU A 263 6.56 3.36 8.17
CA GLU A 263 6.37 4.63 8.87
C GLU A 263 5.05 5.28 8.44
N VAL A 264 4.18 5.57 9.40
CA VAL A 264 2.87 6.19 9.14
C VAL A 264 2.72 7.41 10.01
N HIS A 265 2.70 8.60 9.41
CA HIS A 265 2.76 9.83 10.17
C HIS A 265 2.04 11.01 9.55
N GLU A 266 1.67 12.00 10.37
CA GLU A 266 1.05 13.24 9.89
C GLU A 266 -0.26 13.02 9.11
N ASN A 267 -0.95 11.90 9.35
CA ASN A 267 -2.25 11.62 8.73
C ASN A 267 -3.38 12.14 9.62
N LYS A 268 -4.49 12.53 8.99
CA LYS A 268 -5.58 13.20 9.68
C LYS A 268 -6.94 12.56 9.38
N ALA A 269 -7.74 12.37 10.42
CA ALA A 269 -9.13 11.98 10.22
C ALA A 269 -10.10 12.54 11.26
N TYR A 270 -11.40 12.38 11.02
CA TYR A 270 -12.36 12.45 12.12
C TYR A 270 -12.21 11.23 13.02
N ALA A 271 -12.12 10.03 12.44
CA ALA A 271 -11.91 8.78 13.19
C ALA A 271 -10.92 7.85 12.47
N GLY A 272 -9.99 7.27 13.24
CA GLY A 272 -8.94 6.39 12.70
C GLY A 272 -7.96 7.15 11.80
N ALA A 273 -7.07 7.95 12.37
CA ALA A 273 -6.13 8.77 11.58
C ALA A 273 -5.21 7.94 10.68
N VAL A 274 -4.85 6.73 11.11
CA VAL A 274 -4.15 5.73 10.30
C VAL A 274 -5.18 4.79 9.70
N VAL A 275 -5.90 4.05 10.54
CA VAL A 275 -6.90 3.08 10.08
C VAL A 275 -8.24 3.27 10.77
N TYR A 276 -9.30 3.28 9.99
CA TYR A 276 -10.66 3.03 10.45
C TYR A 276 -11.15 1.71 9.88
N SER A 277 -11.52 0.77 10.75
CA SER A 277 -11.99 -0.55 10.35
C SER A 277 -13.40 -0.79 10.82
N TRP A 278 -14.25 -1.28 9.93
CA TRP A 278 -15.60 -1.72 10.23
C TRP A 278 -15.77 -3.19 9.85
N GLY A 279 -15.73 -4.07 10.85
CA GLY A 279 -15.81 -5.53 10.65
C GLY A 279 -14.65 -6.07 9.81
N SER A 280 -13.43 -5.59 10.06
CA SER A 280 -12.19 -5.94 9.33
C SER A 280 -11.05 -6.19 10.32
N SER A 281 -9.98 -6.83 9.85
CA SER A 281 -8.79 -7.15 10.66
C SER A 281 -7.61 -6.26 10.32
N ASN A 282 -6.79 -5.95 11.33
CA ASN A 282 -5.60 -5.11 11.17
C ASN A 282 -4.37 -5.76 11.80
N VAL A 283 -3.25 -5.71 11.10
CA VAL A 283 -1.98 -6.29 11.51
C VAL A 283 -0.88 -5.24 11.43
N PHE A 284 -0.13 -5.02 12.51
CA PHE A 284 0.96 -4.07 12.59
C PHE A 284 2.21 -4.76 13.15
N HIS A 285 3.20 -5.04 12.31
CA HIS A 285 4.44 -5.71 12.70
C HIS A 285 5.62 -4.81 12.38
N HIS A 286 6.37 -4.38 13.39
CA HIS A 286 7.49 -3.44 13.25
C HIS A 286 7.09 -2.14 12.54
N ALA A 287 5.92 -1.58 12.85
CA ALA A 287 5.43 -0.34 12.24
C ALA A 287 5.53 0.85 13.21
N VAL A 288 5.79 2.04 12.70
CA VAL A 288 5.89 3.27 13.50
C VAL A 288 4.74 4.19 13.12
N LEU A 289 3.85 4.49 14.07
CA LEU A 289 2.72 5.39 13.91
C LEU A 289 2.96 6.66 14.76
N ARG A 290 3.26 7.81 14.16
CA ARG A 290 3.54 9.05 14.92
C ARG A 290 2.79 10.24 14.34
N ASP A 291 2.44 11.21 15.17
CA ASP A 291 1.93 12.50 14.69
C ASP A 291 0.63 12.38 13.85
N ASN A 292 -0.14 11.31 14.06
CA ASN A 292 -1.42 11.09 13.38
C ASN A 292 -2.55 11.67 14.25
N VAL A 293 -3.45 12.44 13.64
CA VAL A 293 -4.46 13.22 14.37
C VAL A 293 -5.86 12.77 14.01
N ALA A 294 -6.60 12.24 14.99
CA ALA A 294 -8.04 11.95 14.86
C ALA A 294 -8.87 12.82 15.82
N ALA A 295 -9.93 13.43 15.31
CA ALA A 295 -10.84 14.24 16.15
C ALA A 295 -11.70 13.38 17.12
N GLY A 296 -11.94 12.11 16.82
CA GLY A 296 -12.90 11.25 17.52
C GLY A 296 -12.64 9.75 17.39
N GLY A 297 -11.38 9.28 17.47
CA GLY A 297 -11.11 7.85 17.35
C GLY A 297 -9.67 7.35 17.24
N GLY A 298 -8.69 8.11 17.72
CA GLY A 298 -7.28 7.69 17.76
C GLY A 298 -6.64 7.40 16.39
N SER A 299 -5.39 6.95 16.41
CA SER A 299 -4.69 6.51 15.19
C SER A 299 -5.37 5.30 14.57
N ILE A 300 -5.90 4.37 15.37
CA ILE A 300 -6.60 3.18 14.91
C ILE A 300 -7.96 3.13 15.60
N LEU A 301 -9.03 2.99 14.81
CA LEU A 301 -10.37 2.70 15.30
C LEU A 301 -10.89 1.41 14.65
N ALA A 302 -11.23 0.41 15.48
CA ALA A 302 -11.85 -0.83 15.04
C ALA A 302 -13.28 -0.95 15.57
N ALA A 303 -14.26 -0.78 14.69
CA ALA A 303 -15.70 -0.93 14.97
C ALA A 303 -16.19 -2.30 14.51
N ALA A 304 -17.05 -2.94 15.31
CA ALA A 304 -17.63 -4.25 15.01
C ALA A 304 -19.15 -4.13 14.78
N ASN A 305 -19.64 -4.38 13.55
CA ASN A 305 -21.08 -4.64 13.30
C ASN A 305 -21.34 -5.16 11.87
N PRO A 306 -22.08 -6.28 11.62
CA PRO A 306 -22.54 -7.35 12.52
C PRO A 306 -21.67 -8.65 12.42
N PRO A 307 -21.84 -9.65 13.33
CA PRO A 307 -20.84 -10.70 13.61
C PRO A 307 -21.07 -12.02 12.83
N PRO A 308 -20.24 -13.08 13.01
CA PRO A 308 -18.81 -13.17 12.79
C PRO A 308 -18.54 -14.28 11.74
N ARG A 309 -18.00 -13.96 10.56
CA ARG A 309 -17.43 -15.03 9.70
C ARG A 309 -15.94 -15.24 9.95
N HIS A 310 -15.26 -14.30 10.58
CA HIS A 310 -13.84 -14.40 10.92
C HIS A 310 -13.55 -13.72 12.27
N THR A 311 -12.55 -14.21 13.00
CA THR A 311 -12.01 -13.54 14.19
C THR A 311 -11.44 -12.19 13.77
N HIS A 312 -12.08 -11.11 14.18
CA HIS A 312 -11.59 -9.75 13.97
C HIS A 312 -10.40 -9.51 14.89
N ASN A 313 -9.20 -9.39 14.30
CA ASN A 313 -7.96 -9.32 15.06
C ASN A 313 -7.30 -7.95 14.83
N LEU A 314 -6.91 -7.32 15.94
CA LEU A 314 -5.87 -6.31 15.95
C LEU A 314 -4.62 -6.99 16.49
N GLU A 315 -3.64 -7.22 15.63
CA GLU A 315 -2.32 -7.74 16.02
C GLU A 315 -1.32 -6.59 15.95
N VAL A 316 -0.64 -6.31 17.07
CA VAL A 316 0.41 -5.31 17.13
C VAL A 316 1.65 -5.90 17.77
N VAL A 317 2.70 -6.04 16.96
CA VAL A 317 4.00 -6.59 17.34
C VAL A 317 5.04 -5.50 17.10
N GLU A 318 5.70 -5.06 18.18
CA GLU A 318 6.80 -4.10 18.13
C GLU A 318 6.48 -2.79 17.37
N ALA A 319 5.27 -2.23 17.57
CA ALA A 319 4.90 -0.94 16.98
C ALA A 319 5.02 0.22 17.98
N THR A 320 5.40 1.40 17.50
CA THR A 320 5.46 2.64 18.31
C THR A 320 4.29 3.55 17.95
N VAL A 321 3.55 4.05 18.94
CA VAL A 321 2.45 5.02 18.77
C VAL A 321 2.70 6.27 19.62
N ASN A 322 2.85 7.45 19.01
CA ASN A 322 3.10 8.74 19.71
C ASN A 322 2.08 9.83 19.31
N GLY A 323 1.39 10.47 20.29
CA GLY A 323 0.45 11.62 20.09
C GLY A 323 -0.53 11.89 21.26
N ASP A 324 -1.23 13.04 21.31
CA ASP A 324 -2.04 13.52 22.47
C ASP A 324 -3.08 12.48 23.02
N PRO A 325 -3.01 12.08 24.31
CA PRO A 325 -3.66 10.89 24.88
C PRO A 325 -5.19 10.90 25.05
N TRP A 326 -5.90 11.98 24.71
CA TRP A 326 -7.38 12.00 24.84
C TRP A 326 -8.12 11.47 23.61
N SER A 327 -7.41 11.21 22.51
CA SER A 327 -7.98 10.57 21.32
C SER A 327 -7.50 9.13 21.14
N SER A 328 -6.43 8.67 21.81
CA SER A 328 -5.80 7.36 21.61
C SER A 328 -6.52 6.16 22.25
N ALA A 329 -7.78 6.27 22.63
CA ALA A 329 -8.55 5.10 23.01
C ALA A 329 -8.89 4.31 21.75
N ALA A 330 -8.19 3.19 21.52
CA ALA A 330 -8.73 2.10 20.74
C ALA A 330 -10.05 1.68 21.41
N LEU A 331 -11.18 2.20 20.94
CA LEU A 331 -12.51 1.74 21.37
C LEU A 331 -12.76 0.38 20.73
N CYS A 332 -12.12 -0.64 21.28
CA CYS A 332 -12.43 -2.02 21.02
C CYS A 332 -13.74 -2.36 21.77
N ASN A 333 -14.70 -2.97 21.06
CA ASN A 333 -15.79 -3.74 21.66
C ASN A 333 -15.17 -4.71 22.71
N PRO A 334 -15.81 -5.05 23.86
CA PRO A 334 -15.16 -5.84 24.92
C PRO A 334 -14.65 -7.24 24.51
N SER A 335 -14.95 -7.67 23.29
CA SER A 335 -14.46 -8.88 22.64
C SER A 335 -13.15 -8.71 21.84
N CYS A 336 -12.63 -7.49 21.68
CA CYS A 336 -11.34 -7.21 21.06
C CYS A 336 -10.28 -6.93 22.15
N THR A 337 -9.44 -7.91 22.43
CA THR A 337 -8.20 -7.70 23.20
C THR A 337 -7.22 -6.90 22.34
N THR A 338 -7.01 -5.62 22.65
CA THR A 338 -5.70 -4.95 22.89
C THR A 338 -5.88 -3.42 22.76
N TYR A 339 -5.40 -2.68 23.78
CA TYR A 339 -5.36 -1.20 23.81
C TYR A 339 -3.92 -0.74 23.59
N LEU A 340 -3.70 0.27 22.75
CA LEU A 340 -2.42 0.99 22.67
C LEU A 340 -2.65 2.45 23.03
N ALA A 341 -2.17 2.84 24.21
CA ALA A 341 -1.98 4.23 24.61
C ALA A 341 -0.46 4.49 24.77
N ASN A 342 -0.05 5.75 24.53
CA ASN A 342 1.32 6.25 24.49
C ASN A 342 2.32 5.60 25.47
N GLY A 343 3.52 5.33 24.97
CA GLY A 343 4.70 5.01 25.79
C GLY A 343 4.91 3.53 26.10
N ALA A 344 4.11 2.63 25.53
CA ALA A 344 4.32 1.18 25.66
C ALA A 344 5.16 0.65 24.48
N THR A 345 6.38 0.17 24.76
CA THR A 345 7.01 -0.88 23.96
C THR A 345 6.24 -2.16 24.20
N ALA A 346 5.47 -2.62 23.21
CA ALA A 346 4.77 -3.90 23.29
C ALA A 346 5.75 -5.06 22.98
N ASN A 347 6.21 -5.75 24.02
CA ASN A 347 6.90 -7.04 23.91
C ASN A 347 6.03 -8.11 24.55
N PHE A 348 5.40 -9.00 23.78
CA PHE A 348 5.03 -10.34 24.30
C PHE A 348 5.04 -11.40 23.20
N HIS A 349 5.97 -12.35 23.36
CA HIS A 349 5.92 -13.69 22.78
C HIS A 349 4.79 -14.48 23.44
N SER A 350 3.90 -15.08 22.63
CA SER A 350 3.02 -16.15 23.11
C SER A 350 3.74 -17.50 22.97
N GLU A 351 4.37 -17.98 24.03
CA GLU A 351 4.63 -19.43 24.16
C GLU A 351 3.43 -20.07 24.88
N GLU A 352 2.75 -20.98 24.18
CA GLU A 352 1.81 -21.92 24.78
C GLU A 352 2.54 -22.77 25.83
N HIS A 353 2.16 -22.63 27.10
CA HIS A 353 2.40 -23.67 28.10
C HIS A 353 1.07 -24.29 28.53
N GLN A 354 0.89 -25.54 28.11
CA GLN A 354 -0.16 -26.47 28.53
C GLN A 354 -0.26 -26.54 30.06
N PRO A 355 -1.46 -26.66 30.65
CA PRO A 355 -1.57 -26.95 32.08
C PRO A 355 -1.24 -28.41 32.35
N ALA A 356 -0.08 -28.63 32.99
CA ALA A 356 0.30 -29.91 33.55
C ALA A 356 -0.65 -30.32 34.68
N ARG A 357 -1.16 -31.55 34.58
CA ARG A 357 -1.84 -32.29 35.65
C ARG A 357 -0.99 -32.33 36.94
N ARG A 358 -1.60 -32.00 38.08
CA ARG A 358 -1.27 -32.57 39.41
C ARG A 358 -2.59 -32.83 40.14
N ALA A 359 -3.03 -34.09 40.23
CA ALA A 359 -2.63 -35.07 41.24
C ALA A 359 -2.98 -34.60 42.66
N ALA A 360 -4.21 -34.92 43.06
CA ALA A 360 -4.63 -34.95 44.45
C ALA A 360 -3.90 -36.08 45.18
N LEU A 361 -3.29 -35.80 46.33
CA LEU A 361 -3.02 -36.78 47.39
C LEU A 361 -2.54 -36.07 48.67
N GLN A 362 -3.08 -36.55 49.80
CA GLN A 362 -2.72 -36.32 51.22
C GLN A 362 -3.27 -35.03 51.86
N GLY A 363 -4.00 -35.02 52.98
CA GLY A 363 -4.35 -36.05 53.96
C GLY A 363 -4.15 -35.55 55.40
N GLY A 364 -5.22 -35.60 56.23
CA GLY A 364 -5.20 -35.60 57.71
C GLY A 364 -5.12 -34.24 58.42
N ALA A 365 -6.20 -33.70 59.03
CA ALA A 365 -6.78 -33.98 60.38
C ALA A 365 -6.13 -33.14 61.52
N PRO A 366 -6.69 -32.96 62.75
CA PRO A 366 -7.97 -33.44 63.33
C PRO A 366 -8.76 -32.44 64.24
N GLY A 367 -9.96 -32.87 64.68
CA GLY A 367 -10.56 -32.59 66.01
C GLY A 367 -11.64 -31.49 66.08
N ALA A 368 -12.72 -31.57 66.86
CA ALA A 368 -13.29 -32.60 67.74
C ALA A 368 -14.71 -32.14 68.17
N SER A 369 -15.61 -33.11 68.39
CA SER A 369 -16.77 -33.13 69.31
C SER A 369 -17.75 -31.94 69.40
N ALA A 370 -19.02 -32.17 69.07
CA ALA A 370 -20.03 -32.67 70.03
C ALA A 370 -21.22 -33.28 69.26
#